data_AF-A0A7Y4QRA5-F1
#
_entry.id   AF-A0A7Y4QRA5-F1
#
_cell.length_a   1.000
_cell.length_b   1.000
_cell.length_c   1.000
_cell.angle_alpha   90.00
_cell.angle_beta   90.00
_cell.angle_gamma   90.00
#
_symmetry.space_group_name_H-M   'P 1'
#
loop_
_entity.id
_entity.type
_entity.pdbx_description
1 polymer ?
#
loop_
_entity_poly.entity_id
_entity_poly.type
_entity_poly.pdbx_seq_one_letter_code
_entity_poly.pdbx_strand_id
1 'polypeptide(L)'
;MYDSLKTKAEDSHQLILSKDSILKKDPDNTDVRLFRSINNSRSPLKTKILNTFDNSMLPVALMLPPSLFIYSRVKRNTYDENSAYLLFTSEFTNFAVTFGIKTFFKRARPLNALKNVHSKGIPILDVYSFPSGHTSTSFAMATMFALRYPAYPQVYAPMFAWGLIIAYARPYFGMHYPSDLLAGAIIGSGSSILVYSLRKELFKFKNQVLGEDKTDEGSINSGVLTFFGAAFAISAIFDNFIFKEDPGKRFFISPWMDNKRGGLNVKWKL
;
A
#
# COMPACT_ATOMS: atom_id res chain seq x y z
N MET A 1 19.72 -31.19 9.29
CA MET A 1 19.54 -30.04 8.36
C MET A 1 18.31 -29.20 8.72
N TYR A 2 17.15 -29.80 8.98
CA TYR A 2 15.96 -29.06 9.46
C TYR A 2 16.17 -28.42 10.85
N ASP A 3 16.74 -29.16 11.80
CA ASP A 3 16.96 -28.65 13.16
C ASP A 3 18.02 -27.55 13.25
N SER A 4 19.03 -27.58 12.36
CA SER A 4 20.05 -26.51 12.25
C SER A 4 19.50 -25.22 11.63
N LEU A 5 18.45 -25.32 10.81
CA LEU A 5 17.76 -24.16 10.23
C LEU A 5 16.78 -23.55 11.24
N LYS A 6 16.16 -24.39 12.08
CA LYS A 6 15.27 -23.97 13.16
C LYS A 6 16.02 -23.24 14.27
N THR A 7 17.17 -23.77 14.71
CA THR A 7 18.06 -23.09 15.66
C THR A 7 18.57 -21.77 15.09
N LYS A 8 19.02 -21.73 13.83
CA LYS A 8 19.40 -20.44 13.20
C LYS A 8 18.24 -19.45 13.12
N ALA A 9 17.01 -19.88 12.87
CA ALA A 9 15.83 -19.01 12.83
C ALA A 9 15.43 -18.51 14.23
N GLU A 10 15.52 -19.36 15.25
CA GLU A 10 15.28 -19.02 16.66
C GLU A 10 16.37 -18.08 17.20
N ASP A 11 17.63 -18.32 16.86
CA ASP A 11 18.78 -17.46 17.19
C ASP A 11 18.68 -16.11 16.47
N SER A 12 18.25 -16.10 15.19
CA SER A 12 17.97 -14.87 14.45
C SER A 12 16.83 -14.08 15.07
N HIS A 13 15.77 -14.77 15.50
CA HIS A 13 14.62 -14.17 16.15
C HIS A 13 15.01 -13.61 17.53
N GLN A 14 15.82 -14.32 18.32
CA GLN A 14 16.37 -13.81 19.58
C GLN A 14 17.36 -12.66 19.37
N LEU A 15 18.16 -12.67 18.30
CA LEU A 15 19.08 -11.59 17.96
C LEU A 15 18.34 -10.33 17.45
N ILE A 16 17.22 -10.52 16.75
CA ILE A 16 16.31 -9.43 16.35
C ILE A 16 15.62 -8.86 17.60
N LEU A 17 15.12 -9.72 18.50
CA LEU A 17 14.54 -9.30 19.78
C LEU A 17 15.58 -8.61 20.69
N SER A 18 16.85 -9.02 20.64
CA SER A 18 17.92 -8.41 21.43
C SER A 18 18.37 -7.07 20.83
N LYS A 19 18.43 -6.92 19.50
CA LYS A 19 18.60 -5.60 18.84
C LYS A 19 17.40 -4.68 19.03
N ASP A 20 16.18 -5.20 19.02
CA ASP A 20 14.95 -4.46 19.37
C ASP A 20 14.92 -4.10 20.86
N SER A 21 15.60 -4.87 21.73
CA SER A 21 15.83 -4.49 23.12
C SER A 21 16.84 -3.35 23.28
N ILE A 22 17.70 -3.10 22.28
CA ILE A 22 18.55 -1.90 22.21
C ILE A 22 17.74 -0.70 21.68
N LEU A 23 16.70 -0.95 20.86
CA LEU A 23 15.63 0.02 20.56
C LEU A 23 14.61 0.16 21.70
N LYS A 24 14.97 -0.26 22.93
CA LYS A 24 14.19 -0.01 24.15
C LYS A 24 13.83 1.47 24.22
N LYS A 25 12.56 1.72 23.92
CA LYS A 25 11.63 2.30 24.90
C LYS A 25 12.03 3.68 25.37
N ASP A 26 12.49 4.53 24.47
CA ASP A 26 12.63 5.94 24.76
C ASP A 26 11.24 6.62 24.66
N PRO A 27 10.59 6.98 25.79
CA PRO A 27 9.37 7.78 25.75
C PRO A 27 9.60 9.15 25.09
N ASP A 28 10.85 9.57 24.92
CA ASP A 28 11.24 10.80 24.21
C ASP A 28 11.47 10.61 22.70
N ASN A 29 11.19 9.42 22.15
CA ASN A 29 11.16 9.24 20.71
C ASN A 29 9.92 9.93 20.10
N THR A 30 10.16 10.97 19.29
CA THR A 30 9.11 11.76 18.61
C THR A 30 8.16 10.88 17.79
N ASP A 31 8.66 9.84 17.15
CA ASP A 31 7.89 8.92 16.31
C ASP A 31 6.89 8.10 17.16
N VAL A 32 7.32 7.69 18.36
CA VAL A 32 6.48 6.99 19.35
C VAL A 32 5.47 7.97 19.95
N ARG A 33 5.86 9.18 20.34
CA ARG A 33 4.94 10.19 20.89
C ARG A 33 3.82 10.54 19.91
N LEU A 34 4.18 10.81 18.65
CA LEU A 34 3.21 11.14 17.62
C LEU A 34 2.32 9.93 17.29
N PHE A 35 2.89 8.73 17.21
CA PHE A 35 2.11 7.50 17.10
C PHE A 35 1.08 7.38 18.23
N ARG A 36 1.47 7.56 19.50
CA ARG A 36 0.56 7.46 20.66
C ARG A 36 -0.53 8.51 20.62
N SER A 37 -0.19 9.75 20.28
CA SER A 37 -1.19 10.82 20.14
C SER A 37 -2.28 10.46 19.14
N ILE A 38 -1.92 9.83 18.02
CA ILE A 38 -2.90 9.42 17.00
C ILE A 38 -3.64 8.14 17.44
N ASN A 39 -2.92 7.12 17.89
CA ASN A 39 -3.47 5.81 18.23
C ASN A 39 -4.44 5.88 19.42
N ASN A 40 -4.22 6.79 20.38
CA ASN A 40 -5.10 6.99 21.54
C ASN A 40 -6.32 7.89 21.23
N SER A 41 -6.35 8.58 20.08
CA SER A 41 -7.43 9.50 19.69
C SER A 41 -8.68 8.80 19.13
N ARG A 42 -9.08 7.69 19.76
CA ARG A 42 -10.11 6.77 19.25
C ARG A 42 -11.52 7.36 19.38
N SER A 43 -12.32 7.24 18.31
CA SER A 43 -13.77 7.44 18.37
C SER A 43 -14.52 6.55 17.38
N PRO A 44 -15.80 6.21 17.60
CA PRO A 44 -16.56 5.34 16.68
C PRO A 44 -16.65 5.91 15.26
N LEU A 45 -17.00 7.20 15.12
CA LEU A 45 -17.13 7.87 13.84
C LEU A 45 -15.80 7.89 13.08
N LYS A 46 -14.72 8.29 13.75
CA LYS A 46 -13.37 8.34 13.18
C LYS A 46 -12.89 6.96 12.76
N THR A 47 -13.15 5.95 13.59
CA THR A 47 -12.84 4.55 13.25
C THR A 47 -13.55 4.12 11.98
N LYS A 48 -14.85 4.39 11.86
CA LYS A 48 -15.63 4.02 10.68
C LYS A 48 -15.08 4.69 9.40
N ILE A 49 -14.87 6.00 9.44
CA ILE A 49 -14.34 6.77 8.29
C ILE A 49 -12.95 6.25 7.90
N LEU A 50 -12.01 6.21 8.85
CA LEU A 50 -10.64 5.78 8.56
C LEU A 50 -10.59 4.32 8.08
N ASN A 51 -11.48 3.46 8.58
CA ASN A 51 -11.56 2.07 8.14
C ASN A 51 -11.98 1.96 6.68
N THR A 52 -13.01 2.69 6.25
CA THR A 52 -13.48 2.72 4.86
C THR A 52 -12.35 3.17 3.92
N PHE A 53 -11.65 4.25 4.25
CA PHE A 53 -10.55 4.74 3.41
C PHE A 53 -9.36 3.78 3.40
N ASP A 54 -8.95 3.25 4.55
CA ASP A 54 -7.84 2.30 4.64
C ASP A 54 -8.11 1.02 3.83
N ASN A 55 -9.32 0.47 3.94
CA ASN A 55 -9.74 -0.72 3.19
C ASN A 55 -9.90 -0.47 1.69
N SER A 56 -10.18 0.77 1.28
CA SER A 56 -10.28 1.12 -0.13
C SER A 56 -8.97 1.04 -0.91
N MET A 57 -7.82 1.10 -0.21
CA MET A 57 -6.50 1.15 -0.84
C MET A 57 -6.26 0.00 -1.82
N LEU A 58 -6.40 -1.25 -1.36
CA LEU A 58 -6.10 -2.42 -2.19
C LEU A 58 -7.06 -2.58 -3.38
N PRO A 59 -8.40 -2.51 -3.20
CA PRO A 59 -9.32 -2.56 -4.34
C PRO A 59 -9.06 -1.45 -5.35
N VAL A 60 -8.80 -0.22 -4.90
CA VAL A 60 -8.51 0.92 -5.80
C VAL A 60 -7.24 0.67 -6.62
N ALA A 61 -6.14 0.25 -5.99
CA ALA A 61 -4.90 -0.06 -6.68
C ALA A 61 -5.06 -1.21 -7.69
N LEU A 62 -5.80 -2.27 -7.34
CA LEU A 62 -5.96 -3.43 -8.23
C LEU A 62 -6.95 -3.18 -9.37
N MET A 63 -8.01 -2.41 -9.14
CA MET A 63 -9.09 -2.25 -10.11
C MET A 63 -8.87 -1.06 -11.05
N LEU A 64 -8.27 0.04 -10.58
CA LEU A 64 -8.21 1.28 -11.35
C LEU A 64 -7.36 1.15 -12.63
N PRO A 65 -6.09 0.68 -12.59
CA PRO A 65 -5.28 0.56 -13.80
C PRO A 65 -5.91 -0.33 -14.89
N PRO A 66 -6.33 -1.60 -14.63
CA PRO A 66 -6.89 -2.43 -15.69
C PRO A 66 -8.25 -1.92 -16.18
N SER A 67 -9.09 -1.37 -15.30
CA SER A 67 -10.40 -0.83 -15.70
C SER A 67 -10.25 0.39 -16.60
N LEU A 68 -9.34 1.31 -16.25
CA LEU A 68 -9.02 2.46 -17.09
C LEU A 68 -8.42 2.01 -18.43
N PHE A 69 -7.51 1.03 -18.43
CA PHE A 69 -6.90 0.51 -19.64
C PHE A 69 -7.95 -0.07 -20.61
N ILE A 70 -8.82 -0.98 -20.11
CA ILE A 70 -9.87 -1.63 -20.91
C ILE A 70 -10.85 -0.59 -21.45
N TYR A 71 -11.32 0.34 -20.61
CA TYR A 71 -12.24 1.39 -21.05
C TYR A 71 -11.63 2.29 -22.12
N SER A 72 -10.37 2.68 -21.93
CA SER A 72 -9.65 3.55 -22.88
C SER A 72 -9.47 2.87 -24.24
N ARG A 73 -9.27 1.54 -24.26
CA ARG A 73 -9.27 0.74 -25.49
C ARG A 73 -10.63 0.77 -26.19
N VAL A 74 -11.71 0.56 -25.46
CA VAL A 74 -13.08 0.60 -26.01
C VAL A 74 -13.41 1.99 -26.58
N LYS A 75 -12.98 3.05 -25.89
CA LYS A 75 -13.18 4.44 -26.33
C LYS A 75 -12.13 4.94 -27.33
N ARG A 76 -11.14 4.12 -27.68
CA ARG A 76 -10.01 4.48 -28.54
C ARG A 76 -9.28 5.74 -28.04
N ASN A 77 -9.23 5.95 -26.73
CA ASN A 77 -8.47 7.03 -26.10
C ASN A 77 -7.06 6.54 -25.76
N THR A 78 -6.09 6.81 -26.62
CA THR A 78 -4.69 6.38 -26.44
C THR A 78 -4.02 7.07 -25.25
N TYR A 79 -4.39 8.33 -24.97
CA TYR A 79 -3.82 9.10 -23.86
C TYR A 79 -4.15 8.46 -22.49
N ASP A 80 -5.42 8.12 -22.26
CA ASP A 80 -5.86 7.48 -21.02
C ASP A 80 -5.38 6.01 -20.93
N GLU A 81 -5.28 5.32 -22.06
CA GLU A 81 -4.70 3.97 -22.13
C GLU A 81 -3.23 4.00 -21.68
N ASN A 82 -2.46 4.96 -22.17
CA ASN A 82 -1.07 5.20 -21.76
C ASN A 82 -0.97 5.60 -20.29
N SER A 83 -1.89 6.43 -19.80
CA SER A 83 -1.98 6.78 -18.37
C SER A 83 -2.19 5.54 -17.50
N ALA A 84 -3.08 4.63 -17.89
CA ALA A 84 -3.32 3.39 -17.18
C ALA A 84 -2.09 2.48 -17.16
N TYR A 85 -1.36 2.41 -18.29
CA TYR A 85 -0.11 1.68 -18.38
C TYR A 85 0.96 2.26 -17.44
N LEU A 86 1.16 3.59 -17.44
CA LEU A 86 2.09 4.24 -16.53
C LEU A 86 1.71 4.03 -15.06
N LEU A 87 0.43 4.09 -14.74
CA LEU A 87 -0.08 3.85 -13.38
C LEU A 87 0.27 2.43 -12.92
N PHE A 88 -0.02 1.42 -13.74
CA PHE A 88 0.31 0.03 -13.45
C PHE A 88 1.82 -0.17 -13.26
N THR A 89 2.64 0.35 -14.18
CA THR A 89 4.11 0.27 -14.07
C THR A 89 4.60 0.96 -12.80
N SER A 90 4.06 2.12 -12.46
CA SER A 90 4.40 2.86 -11.24
C SER A 90 4.06 2.09 -9.97
N GLU A 91 2.90 1.43 -9.92
CA GLU A 91 2.50 0.63 -8.76
C GLU A 91 3.38 -0.60 -8.60
N PHE A 92 3.71 -1.27 -9.70
CA PHE A 92 4.62 -2.40 -9.69
C PHE A 92 6.03 -2.01 -9.24
N THR A 93 6.57 -0.91 -9.78
CA THR A 93 7.86 -0.34 -9.35
C THR A 93 7.82 0.02 -7.86
N ASN A 94 6.78 0.72 -7.40
CA ASN A 94 6.61 1.10 -6.00
C ASN A 94 6.55 -0.14 -5.08
N PHE A 95 5.82 -1.17 -5.48
CA PHE A 95 5.73 -2.43 -4.74
C PHE A 95 7.11 -3.08 -4.60
N ALA A 96 7.86 -3.21 -5.70
CA ALA A 96 9.19 -3.81 -5.70
C ALA A 96 10.16 -3.04 -4.79
N VAL A 97 10.20 -1.70 -4.91
CA VAL A 97 11.06 -0.83 -4.07
C VAL A 97 10.67 -0.93 -2.60
N THR A 98 9.37 -0.80 -2.29
CA THR A 98 8.86 -0.88 -0.91
C THR A 98 9.16 -2.24 -0.29
N PHE A 99 8.97 -3.33 -1.04
CA PHE A 99 9.27 -4.68 -0.59
C PHE A 99 10.78 -4.88 -0.34
N GLY A 100 11.64 -4.40 -1.24
CA GLY A 100 13.09 -4.44 -1.07
C GLY A 100 13.53 -3.69 0.19
N ILE A 101 13.02 -2.48 0.41
CA ILE A 101 13.34 -1.68 1.60
C ILE A 101 12.81 -2.36 2.88
N LYS A 102 11.59 -2.91 2.85
CA LYS A 102 11.01 -3.65 3.98
C LYS A 102 11.89 -4.82 4.41
N THR A 103 12.35 -5.62 3.45
CA THR A 103 13.17 -6.80 3.71
C THR A 103 14.59 -6.46 4.14
N PHE A 104 15.07 -5.24 3.82
CA PHE A 104 16.35 -4.73 4.30
C PHE A 104 16.27 -4.20 5.74
N PHE A 105 15.35 -3.28 6.04
CA PHE A 105 15.27 -2.62 7.36
C PHE A 105 14.63 -3.49 8.44
N LYS A 106 13.65 -4.33 8.07
CA LYS A 106 12.97 -5.27 8.97
C LYS A 106 12.42 -4.64 10.27
N ARG A 107 12.06 -3.36 10.25
CA ARG A 107 11.57 -2.63 11.42
C ARG A 107 10.29 -3.27 11.99
N ALA A 108 10.23 -3.47 13.31
CA ALA A 108 9.03 -3.96 13.99
C ALA A 108 7.86 -2.97 13.91
N ARG A 109 6.61 -3.46 13.88
CA ARG A 109 5.39 -2.65 13.91
C ARG A 109 5.07 -2.13 15.32
N PRO A 110 4.39 -0.98 15.47
CA PRO A 110 3.97 -0.48 16.77
C PRO A 110 3.19 -1.53 17.57
N LEU A 111 2.24 -2.23 16.93
CA LEU A 111 1.45 -3.28 17.59
C LEU A 111 2.28 -4.47 18.13
N ASN A 112 3.48 -4.71 17.59
CA ASN A 112 4.39 -5.78 18.02
C ASN A 112 5.41 -5.27 19.05
N ALA A 113 5.87 -4.02 18.91
CA ALA A 113 6.96 -3.46 19.71
C ALA A 113 6.49 -2.70 20.95
N LEU A 114 5.24 -2.20 20.96
CA LEU A 114 4.71 -1.32 21.99
C LEU A 114 3.54 -1.96 22.74
N LYS A 115 3.46 -1.71 24.06
CA LYS A 115 2.32 -2.15 24.90
C LYS A 115 1.09 -1.25 24.70
N ASN A 116 -0.11 -1.75 24.98
CA ASN A 116 -1.35 -0.95 24.97
C ASN A 116 -1.59 -0.23 23.63
N VAL A 117 -1.46 -0.95 22.50
CA VAL A 117 -1.73 -0.42 21.16
C VAL A 117 -3.15 -0.76 20.75
N HIS A 118 -3.90 0.23 20.27
CA HIS A 118 -5.20 -0.01 19.64
C HIS A 118 -4.97 -0.45 18.20
N SER A 119 -5.08 -1.75 17.94
CA SER A 119 -4.92 -2.33 16.60
C SER A 119 -6.27 -2.66 15.97
N LYS A 120 -6.31 -2.62 14.64
CA LYS A 120 -7.38 -3.24 13.85
C LYS A 120 -7.14 -4.75 13.88
N GLY A 121 -8.10 -5.54 14.37
CA GLY A 121 -7.98 -7.00 14.57
C GLY A 121 -7.94 -7.85 13.28
N ILE A 122 -7.39 -7.30 12.19
CA ILE A 122 -7.25 -8.00 10.90
C ILE A 122 -5.85 -8.63 10.82
N PRO A 123 -5.72 -9.83 10.21
CA PRO A 123 -4.43 -10.43 9.96
C PRO A 123 -3.51 -9.48 9.19
N ILE A 124 -2.33 -9.24 9.77
CA ILE A 124 -1.29 -8.44 9.15
C ILE A 124 -0.62 -9.29 8.08
N LEU A 125 -0.76 -8.89 6.82
CA LEU A 125 -0.16 -9.60 5.69
C LEU A 125 1.37 -9.44 5.60
N ASP A 126 1.96 -8.47 6.29
CA ASP A 126 3.41 -8.21 6.28
C ASP A 126 4.01 -7.89 7.66
N VAL A 127 5.09 -8.59 8.03
CA VAL A 127 5.66 -8.52 9.39
C VAL A 127 6.33 -7.16 9.70
N TYR A 128 6.86 -6.48 8.68
CA TYR A 128 7.68 -5.28 8.85
C TYR A 128 6.91 -3.97 8.63
N SER A 129 7.24 -2.94 9.42
CA SER A 129 6.58 -1.64 9.40
C SER A 129 7.15 -0.68 8.35
N PHE A 130 8.46 -0.58 8.22
CA PHE A 130 9.09 0.44 7.37
C PHE A 130 9.37 -0.04 5.93
N PRO A 131 9.04 0.74 4.89
CA PRO A 131 8.11 1.88 4.85
C PRO A 131 6.64 1.42 4.81
N SER A 132 5.70 2.35 4.89
CA SER A 132 4.28 2.01 4.78
C SER A 132 3.85 1.76 3.33
N GLY A 133 3.42 0.52 3.03
CA GLY A 133 2.93 0.12 1.71
C GLY A 133 1.67 0.87 1.28
N HIS A 134 0.67 0.99 2.16
CA HIS A 134 -0.59 1.70 1.84
C HIS A 134 -0.36 3.18 1.54
N THR A 135 0.51 3.84 2.32
CA THR A 135 0.90 5.22 2.05
C THR A 135 1.69 5.33 0.75
N SER A 136 2.64 4.42 0.49
CA SER A 136 3.41 4.46 -0.76
C SER A 136 2.55 4.28 -2.01
N THR A 137 1.63 3.31 -2.02
CA THR A 137 0.74 3.06 -3.16
C THR A 137 -0.17 4.25 -3.41
N SER A 138 -0.82 4.78 -2.37
CA SER A 138 -1.73 5.92 -2.54
C SER A 138 -1.04 7.19 -3.05
N PHE A 139 0.17 7.49 -2.55
CA PHE A 139 0.96 8.61 -3.04
C PHE A 139 1.54 8.38 -4.44
N ALA A 140 1.88 7.15 -4.82
CA ALA A 140 2.26 6.82 -6.19
C ALA A 140 1.11 7.13 -7.16
N MET A 141 -0.09 6.63 -6.88
CA MET A 141 -1.26 6.89 -7.73
C MET A 141 -1.55 8.38 -7.88
N ALA A 142 -1.61 9.11 -6.76
CA ALA A 142 -1.87 10.55 -6.76
C ALA A 142 -0.80 11.33 -7.54
N THR A 143 0.47 10.98 -7.37
CA THR A 143 1.59 11.62 -8.07
C THR A 143 1.57 11.36 -9.56
N MET A 144 1.34 10.11 -9.98
CA MET A 144 1.23 9.78 -11.41
C MET A 144 0.14 10.59 -12.09
N PHE A 145 -1.04 10.73 -11.46
CA PHE A 145 -2.11 11.54 -12.01
C PHE A 145 -1.83 13.04 -11.99
N ALA A 146 -1.12 13.55 -10.98
CA ALA A 146 -0.67 14.94 -10.96
C ALA A 146 0.30 15.26 -12.11
N LEU A 147 1.25 14.34 -12.38
CA LEU A 147 2.19 14.47 -13.50
C LEU A 147 1.50 14.32 -14.87
N ARG A 148 0.51 13.43 -14.95
CA ARG A 148 -0.18 13.12 -16.20
C ARG A 148 -1.26 14.13 -16.58
N TYR A 149 -1.91 14.73 -15.59
CA TYR A 149 -3.04 15.63 -15.77
C TYR A 149 -2.87 16.94 -14.97
N PRO A 150 -1.77 17.69 -15.15
CA PRO A 150 -1.45 18.85 -14.31
C PRO A 150 -2.52 19.96 -14.38
N ALA A 151 -3.18 20.13 -15.53
CA ALA A 151 -4.25 21.10 -15.74
C ALA A 151 -5.60 20.73 -15.10
N TYR A 152 -5.72 19.53 -14.50
CA TYR A 152 -6.98 19.00 -13.98
C TYR A 152 -6.83 18.64 -12.48
N PRO A 153 -6.67 19.63 -11.58
CA PRO A 153 -6.51 19.40 -10.14
C PRO A 153 -7.64 18.58 -9.51
N GLN A 154 -8.85 18.67 -10.05
CA GLN A 154 -9.98 17.84 -9.62
C GLN A 154 -9.73 16.34 -9.76
N VAL A 155 -8.73 15.89 -10.52
CA VAL A 155 -8.37 14.48 -10.70
C VAL A 155 -7.43 14.01 -9.60
N TYR A 156 -6.33 14.73 -9.37
CA TYR A 156 -5.28 14.29 -8.45
C TYR A 156 -5.47 14.80 -7.01
N ALA A 157 -6.13 15.94 -6.81
CA ALA A 157 -6.33 16.48 -5.46
C ALA A 157 -7.17 15.55 -4.56
N PRO A 158 -8.28 14.94 -5.02
CA PRO A 158 -9.00 13.95 -4.24
C PRO A 158 -8.16 12.72 -3.89
N MET A 159 -7.22 12.34 -4.76
CA MET A 159 -6.35 11.18 -4.55
C MET A 159 -5.25 11.48 -3.53
N PHE A 160 -4.71 12.70 -3.50
CA PHE A 160 -3.85 13.14 -2.40
C PHE A 160 -4.62 13.21 -1.08
N ALA A 161 -5.84 13.74 -1.07
CA ALA A 161 -6.68 13.75 0.13
C ALA A 161 -6.94 12.31 0.63
N TRP A 162 -7.27 11.40 -0.29
CA TRP A 162 -7.41 9.97 0.00
C TRP A 162 -6.13 9.36 0.58
N GLY A 163 -4.97 9.61 -0.03
CA GLY A 163 -3.67 9.14 0.46
C GLY A 163 -3.29 9.70 1.83
N LEU A 164 -3.62 10.96 2.13
CA LEU A 164 -3.43 11.57 3.44
C LEU A 164 -4.32 10.92 4.51
N ILE A 165 -5.59 10.64 4.19
CA ILE A 165 -6.51 9.94 5.09
C ILE A 165 -6.01 8.52 5.35
N ILE A 166 -5.56 7.79 4.32
CA ILE A 166 -4.93 6.47 4.47
C ILE A 166 -3.70 6.56 5.37
N ALA A 167 -2.78 7.49 5.09
CA ALA A 167 -1.57 7.68 5.87
C ALA A 167 -1.90 7.92 7.35
N TYR A 168 -2.90 8.75 7.64
CA TYR A 168 -3.39 8.99 9.00
C TYR A 168 -4.01 7.73 9.63
N ALA A 169 -4.74 6.92 8.86
CA ALA A 169 -5.36 5.69 9.34
C ALA A 169 -4.32 4.67 9.84
N ARG A 170 -3.12 4.65 9.26
CA ARG A 170 -2.08 3.65 9.59
C ARG A 170 -1.63 3.66 11.06
N PRO A 171 -1.16 4.77 11.65
CA PRO A 171 -0.87 4.85 13.09
C PRO A 171 -2.15 4.77 13.93
N TYR A 172 -3.27 5.30 13.43
CA TYR A 172 -4.57 5.18 14.11
C TYR A 172 -4.92 3.72 14.39
N PHE A 173 -4.65 2.80 13.46
CA PHE A 173 -4.85 1.36 13.58
C PHE A 173 -3.64 0.57 14.11
N GLY A 174 -2.62 1.23 14.67
CA GLY A 174 -1.49 0.53 15.28
C GLY A 174 -0.48 -0.04 14.28
N MET A 175 -0.63 0.23 12.99
CA MET A 175 0.07 -0.49 11.92
C MET A 175 1.47 0.07 11.64
N HIS A 176 1.64 1.38 11.71
CA HIS A 176 2.86 2.08 11.30
C HIS A 176 3.18 3.26 12.21
N TYR A 177 4.47 3.58 12.27
CA TYR A 177 4.95 4.83 12.84
C TYR A 177 4.83 5.97 11.82
N PRO A 178 4.67 7.23 12.26
CA PRO A 178 4.68 8.41 11.39
C PRO A 178 5.85 8.48 10.38
N SER A 179 7.07 8.12 10.78
CA SER A 179 8.22 8.10 9.86
C SER A 179 8.09 7.05 8.74
N ASP A 180 7.38 5.93 8.98
CA ASP A 180 7.08 4.95 7.93
C ASP A 180 6.16 5.55 6.85
N LEU A 181 5.30 6.50 7.24
CA LEU A 181 4.37 7.19 6.34
C LEU A 181 5.12 8.20 5.48
N LEU A 182 6.01 8.99 6.08
CA LEU A 182 6.83 9.95 5.35
C LEU A 182 7.70 9.25 4.31
N ALA A 183 8.38 8.17 4.70
CA ALA A 183 9.15 7.35 3.78
C ALA A 183 8.24 6.73 2.69
N GLY A 184 7.07 6.21 3.07
CA GLY A 184 6.09 5.70 2.11
C GLY A 184 5.68 6.75 1.08
N ALA A 185 5.33 7.96 1.51
CA ALA A 185 4.94 9.05 0.62
C ALA A 185 6.07 9.45 -0.35
N ILE A 186 7.31 9.53 0.14
CA ILE A 186 8.50 9.82 -0.67
C ILE A 186 8.72 8.71 -1.71
N ILE A 187 8.70 7.44 -1.28
CA ILE A 187 8.95 6.29 -2.17
C ILE A 187 7.87 6.17 -3.23
N GLY A 188 6.60 6.33 -2.84
CA GLY A 188 5.47 6.30 -3.75
C GLY A 188 5.58 7.37 -4.83
N SER A 189 5.73 8.63 -4.39
CA SER A 189 5.85 9.77 -5.29
C SER A 189 7.09 9.63 -6.19
N GLY A 190 8.23 9.25 -5.62
CA GLY A 190 9.48 9.04 -6.35
C GLY A 190 9.40 7.94 -7.40
N SER A 191 8.69 6.83 -7.11
CA SER A 191 8.46 5.75 -8.06
C SER A 191 7.66 6.24 -9.27
N SER A 192 6.62 7.05 -9.05
CA SER A 192 5.83 7.63 -10.13
C SER A 192 6.59 8.68 -10.94
N ILE A 193 7.38 9.52 -10.28
CA ILE A 193 8.25 10.49 -10.95
C ILE A 193 9.25 9.76 -11.85
N LEU A 194 9.89 8.70 -11.35
CA LEU A 194 10.81 7.87 -12.13
C LEU A 194 10.11 7.27 -13.35
N VAL A 195 8.98 6.58 -13.15
CA VAL A 195 8.23 5.96 -14.25
C VAL A 195 7.76 6.99 -15.27
N TYR A 196 7.27 8.14 -14.81
CA TYR A 196 6.84 9.21 -15.70
C TYR A 196 8.00 9.82 -16.50
N SER A 197 9.20 9.91 -15.91
CA SER A 197 10.40 10.38 -16.61
C SER A 197 10.80 9.46 -17.77
N LEU A 198 10.53 8.16 -17.64
CA LEU A 198 10.83 7.11 -18.64
C LEU A 198 9.64 6.81 -19.57
N ARG A 199 8.59 7.65 -19.57
CA ARG A 199 7.34 7.35 -20.27
C ARG A 199 7.50 7.13 -21.77
N LYS A 200 8.43 7.83 -22.44
CA LYS A 200 8.61 7.73 -23.89
C LYS A 200 9.14 6.34 -24.26
N GLU A 201 10.09 5.84 -23.49
CA GLU A 201 10.72 4.53 -23.60
C GLU A 201 9.71 3.44 -23.27
N LEU A 202 8.92 3.64 -22.21
CA LEU A 202 7.84 2.75 -21.80
C LEU A 202 6.75 2.63 -22.87
N PHE A 203 6.36 3.72 -23.53
CA PHE A 203 5.38 3.67 -24.61
C PHE A 203 5.91 2.98 -25.85
N LYS A 204 7.18 3.23 -26.23
CA LYS A 204 7.85 2.50 -27.31
C LYS A 204 7.87 0.99 -27.01
N PHE A 205 8.24 0.62 -25.80
CA PHE A 205 8.25 -0.78 -25.36
C PHE A 205 6.84 -1.40 -25.41
N LYS A 206 5.83 -0.72 -24.86
CA LYS A 206 4.43 -1.16 -24.90
C LYS A 206 3.96 -1.40 -26.34
N ASN A 207 4.21 -0.44 -27.23
CA ASN A 207 3.85 -0.50 -28.64
C ASN A 207 4.55 -1.68 -29.34
N GLN A 208 5.85 -1.88 -29.09
CA GLN A 208 6.60 -3.03 -29.62
C GLN A 208 6.03 -4.37 -29.14
N VAL A 209 5.72 -4.49 -27.84
CA VAL A 209 5.20 -5.74 -27.25
C VAL A 209 3.79 -6.05 -27.76
N LEU A 210 2.95 -5.04 -27.97
CA LEU A 210 1.57 -5.21 -28.41
C LEU A 210 1.40 -5.21 -29.94
N GLY A 211 2.47 -4.95 -30.70
CA GLY A 211 2.40 -4.82 -32.17
C GLY A 211 1.56 -3.62 -32.61
N GLU A 212 1.64 -2.51 -31.87
CA GLU A 212 0.86 -1.30 -32.10
C GLU A 212 1.77 -0.11 -32.43
N ASP A 213 1.24 0.90 -33.12
CA ASP A 213 1.91 2.19 -33.34
C ASP A 213 1.00 3.35 -32.90
N LYS A 214 0.80 3.45 -31.58
CA LYS A 214 -0.06 4.47 -30.98
C LYS A 214 0.79 5.63 -30.47
N THR A 215 0.34 6.85 -30.78
CA THR A 215 0.92 8.07 -30.23
C THR A 215 0.40 8.33 -28.82
N ASP A 216 1.08 9.23 -28.11
CA ASP A 216 0.66 9.74 -26.80
C ASP A 216 -0.10 11.06 -26.91
N GLU A 217 -0.90 11.21 -27.97
CA GLU A 217 -1.64 12.43 -28.26
C GLU A 217 -3.08 12.31 -27.75
N GLY A 218 -3.56 13.35 -27.05
CA GLY A 218 -4.94 13.41 -26.56
C GLY A 218 -5.08 14.24 -25.28
N SER A 219 -6.29 14.26 -24.75
CA SER A 219 -6.63 14.89 -23.48
C SER A 219 -7.34 13.89 -22.56
N ILE A 220 -7.35 14.19 -21.26
CA ILE A 220 -8.08 13.39 -20.28
C ILE A 220 -9.55 13.22 -20.66
N ASN A 221 -10.10 12.02 -20.47
CA ASN A 221 -11.54 11.77 -20.49
C ASN A 221 -12.08 11.59 -19.06
N SER A 222 -13.39 11.78 -18.85
CA SER A 222 -14.06 11.64 -17.54
C SER A 222 -13.94 10.24 -16.91
N GLY A 223 -13.43 9.26 -17.66
CA GLY A 223 -13.17 7.89 -17.20
C GLY A 223 -12.31 7.83 -15.93
N VAL A 224 -11.25 8.63 -15.81
CA VAL A 224 -10.31 8.54 -14.67
C VAL A 224 -11.01 8.73 -13.31
N LEU A 225 -11.79 9.81 -13.18
CA LEU A 225 -12.55 10.10 -11.96
C LEU A 225 -13.67 9.08 -11.72
N THR A 226 -14.31 8.64 -12.80
CA THR A 226 -15.36 7.61 -12.75
C THR A 226 -14.81 6.30 -12.20
N PHE A 227 -13.65 5.84 -12.68
CA PHE A 227 -13.05 4.59 -12.21
C PHE A 227 -12.48 4.70 -10.81
N PHE A 228 -11.89 5.84 -10.44
CA PHE A 228 -11.46 6.05 -9.06
C PHE A 228 -12.66 6.02 -8.11
N GLY A 229 -13.71 6.79 -8.41
CA GLY A 229 -14.94 6.81 -7.62
C GLY A 229 -15.64 5.45 -7.55
N ALA A 230 -15.70 4.72 -8.66
CA ALA A 230 -16.27 3.38 -8.72
C ALA A 230 -15.44 2.38 -7.91
N ALA A 231 -14.12 2.36 -8.06
CA ALA A 231 -13.25 1.46 -7.30
C ALA A 231 -13.31 1.76 -5.79
N PHE A 232 -13.38 3.05 -5.41
CA PHE A 232 -13.61 3.46 -4.03
C PHE A 232 -14.99 3.02 -3.52
N ALA A 233 -16.07 3.24 -4.28
CA ALA A 233 -17.42 2.84 -3.87
C ALA A 233 -17.56 1.31 -3.75
N ILE A 234 -16.99 0.57 -4.70
CA ILE A 234 -16.93 -0.90 -4.68
C ILE A 234 -16.18 -1.37 -3.44
N SER A 235 -15.09 -0.70 -3.04
CA SER A 235 -14.37 -1.08 -1.82
C SER A 235 -15.22 -0.96 -0.54
N ALA A 236 -16.11 0.04 -0.46
CA ALA A 236 -17.04 0.20 0.65
C ALA A 236 -18.10 -0.92 0.70
N ILE A 237 -18.34 -1.59 -0.43
CA ILE A 237 -19.22 -2.77 -0.54
C ILE A 237 -18.44 -4.05 -0.24
N PHE A 238 -17.19 -4.17 -0.73
CA PHE A 238 -16.29 -5.31 -0.49
C PHE A 238 -16.03 -5.55 1.01
N ASP A 239 -15.96 -4.49 1.81
CA ASP A 239 -15.85 -4.56 3.28
C ASP A 239 -17.02 -5.31 3.94
N ASN A 240 -18.23 -5.22 3.37
CA ASN A 240 -19.39 -5.93 3.88
C ASN A 240 -19.48 -7.38 3.41
N PHE A 241 -18.79 -7.76 2.33
CA PHE A 241 -18.87 -9.10 1.74
C PHE A 241 -17.72 -10.03 2.14
N ILE A 242 -16.47 -9.53 2.21
CA ILE A 242 -15.30 -10.38 2.50
C ILE A 242 -15.03 -10.50 4.00
N PHE A 243 -15.24 -9.43 4.77
CA PHE A 243 -14.85 -9.38 6.19
C PHE A 243 -16.03 -9.51 7.17
N LYS A 244 -17.27 -9.58 6.68
CA LYS A 244 -18.47 -9.62 7.53
C LYS A 244 -19.06 -11.02 7.75
N GLU A 245 -18.50 -12.07 7.15
CA GLU A 245 -18.91 -13.43 7.49
C GLU A 245 -17.72 -14.32 7.84
N ASP A 246 -17.71 -14.67 9.12
CA ASP A 246 -16.98 -15.77 9.76
C ASP A 246 -15.56 -15.45 10.28
N PRO A 247 -15.37 -15.25 11.61
CA PRO A 247 -14.05 -15.15 12.23
C PRO A 247 -13.18 -16.42 12.04
N GLY A 248 -13.72 -17.50 11.47
CA GLY A 248 -13.00 -18.73 11.08
C GLY A 248 -12.42 -18.75 9.67
N LYS A 249 -12.84 -17.87 8.74
CA LYS A 249 -12.37 -17.91 7.34
C LYS A 249 -11.09 -17.08 7.14
N ARG A 250 -9.95 -17.78 7.07
CA ARG A 250 -8.66 -17.17 6.70
C ARG A 250 -8.58 -17.03 5.17
N PHE A 251 -8.80 -15.83 4.65
CA PHE A 251 -8.46 -15.52 3.25
C PHE A 251 -6.94 -15.38 3.12
N PHE A 252 -6.29 -16.43 2.62
CA PHE A 252 -4.87 -16.43 2.30
C PHE A 252 -4.66 -15.88 0.89
N ILE A 253 -4.23 -14.63 0.78
CA ILE A 253 -3.81 -14.00 -0.48
C ILE A 253 -2.29 -14.12 -0.74
N SER A 254 -1.57 -14.86 0.11
CA SER A 254 -0.14 -15.13 -0.08
C SER A 254 0.11 -16.63 -0.26
N PRO A 255 0.70 -17.06 -1.40
CA PRO A 255 1.17 -18.43 -1.59
C PRO A 255 2.21 -18.88 -0.55
N TRP A 256 2.77 -17.94 0.20
CA TRP A 256 3.90 -18.15 1.11
C TRP A 256 3.50 -18.33 2.58
N MET A 257 2.19 -18.44 2.87
CA MET A 257 1.65 -18.53 4.23
C MET A 257 0.83 -19.80 4.49
N ASP A 258 0.93 -20.82 3.65
CA ASP A 258 0.33 -22.12 3.96
C ASP A 258 1.23 -22.91 4.93
N ASN A 259 0.81 -22.93 6.20
CA ASN A 259 1.43 -23.71 7.29
C ASN A 259 1.27 -25.23 7.13
N LYS A 260 0.61 -25.72 6.08
CA LYS A 260 0.54 -27.16 5.76
C LYS A 260 1.53 -27.60 4.67
N ARG A 261 2.23 -26.66 4.00
CA ARG A 261 3.17 -26.96 2.90
C ARG A 261 4.59 -26.42 3.10
N GLY A 262 5.03 -26.20 4.35
CA GLY A 262 6.44 -25.92 4.68
C GLY A 262 6.79 -24.46 5.00
N GLY A 263 5.81 -23.61 5.36
CA GLY A 263 6.06 -22.26 5.87
C GLY A 263 6.61 -22.20 7.31
N LEU A 264 7.43 -21.19 7.59
CA LEU A 264 8.04 -20.91 8.90
C LEU A 264 6.96 -20.67 9.99
N ASN A 265 6.98 -21.51 11.02
CA ASN A 265 6.05 -21.50 12.15
C ASN A 265 6.41 -20.37 13.14
N VAL A 266 5.68 -19.25 13.13
CA VAL A 266 5.73 -18.29 14.24
C VAL A 266 4.47 -18.48 15.09
N LYS A 267 4.61 -19.19 16.22
CA LYS A 267 3.56 -19.33 17.23
C LYS A 267 3.48 -18.04 18.05
N TRP A 268 2.37 -17.31 17.95
CA TRP A 268 2.03 -16.26 18.91
C TRP A 268 1.20 -16.88 20.02
N LYS A 269 1.70 -16.83 21.27
CA LYS A 269 0.85 -17.01 22.46
C LYS A 269 0.22 -15.65 22.76
N LEU A 270 -1.12 -15.64 22.86
CA LEU A 270 -1.94 -14.51 23.30
C LEU A 270 -1.50 -14.02 24.69
#